data_AF-A0A509EC92-F1
#
_entry.id   AF-A0A509EC92-F1
#
_cell.length_a   1.000
_cell.length_b   1.000
_cell.length_c   1.000
_cell.angle_alpha   90.00
_cell.angle_beta   90.00
_cell.angle_gamma   90.00
#
_symmetry.space_group_name_H-M   'P 1'
#
loop_
_entity.id
_entity.type
_entity.pdbx_description
1 polymer ?
#
loop_
_entity_poly.entity_id
_entity_poly.type
_entity_poly.pdbx_seq_one_letter_code
_entity_poly.pdbx_strand_id
1 'polypeptide(L)'
;MPFILDDPTPPDPRRRWDSLDRAGRGAAYDNNAGVPDSAAQVAARNAASAAYRTAHPAGLDIPYAEAERTAFDLYPAADPRAPCLVFVHGGYWQRNARADFACFAQGLNEAGWSVAMPGYSLAPEATLATIVAEIGAALDWLAAQGSAHGIAGPVVLSGWSAGAQLAALHLGHPAVVGVLAISGVYNLAPIRDTYLNEKLSLTDAEIATLSPLRLPVVAKPMTVAYGSRELPALVHDARNLHALRSAAHAPGALLPVPGADHFSILTEFRRPDGLLVRAAQDLLGGAA
;
A
#
# COMPACT_ATOMS: atom_id res chain seq x y z
N MET A 1 -30.55 -28.57 -2.27
CA MET A 1 -29.11 -28.52 -1.92
C MET A 1 -28.72 -27.06 -1.74
N PRO A 2 -27.94 -26.71 -0.70
CA PRO A 2 -27.42 -25.35 -0.60
C PRO A 2 -26.56 -25.05 -1.82
N PHE A 3 -26.77 -23.90 -2.45
CA PHE A 3 -25.88 -23.39 -3.49
C PHE A 3 -24.52 -23.12 -2.84
N ILE A 4 -23.50 -23.87 -3.24
CA ILE A 4 -22.11 -23.66 -2.81
C ILE A 4 -21.40 -23.01 -3.99
N LEU A 5 -20.96 -21.77 -3.81
CA LEU A 5 -20.06 -21.13 -4.75
C LEU A 5 -18.67 -21.72 -4.51
N ASP A 6 -18.07 -22.34 -5.53
CA ASP A 6 -16.67 -22.76 -5.45
C ASP A 6 -15.79 -21.50 -5.35
N ASP A 7 -15.14 -21.30 -4.20
CA ASP A 7 -14.08 -20.29 -4.06
C ASP A 7 -12.75 -20.94 -4.46
N PRO A 8 -12.17 -20.59 -5.61
CA PRO A 8 -10.92 -21.18 -6.07
C PRO A 8 -9.71 -20.73 -5.23
N THR A 9 -9.91 -19.79 -4.29
CA THR A 9 -8.86 -19.34 -3.38
C THR A 9 -8.49 -20.46 -2.42
N PRO A 10 -7.19 -20.84 -2.31
CA PRO A 10 -6.78 -21.83 -1.34
C PRO A 10 -7.18 -21.43 0.09
N PRO A 11 -7.40 -22.42 0.99
CA PRO A 11 -7.72 -22.14 2.38
C PRO A 11 -6.69 -21.21 3.03
N ASP A 12 -7.17 -20.30 3.89
CA ASP A 12 -6.27 -19.43 4.65
C ASP A 12 -5.32 -20.29 5.49
N PRO A 13 -3.98 -20.24 5.26
CA PRO A 13 -3.01 -21.04 6.00
C PRO A 13 -3.07 -20.76 7.52
N ARG A 14 -3.54 -19.57 7.91
CA ARG A 14 -3.68 -19.15 9.31
C ARG A 14 -4.80 -19.87 10.05
N ARG A 15 -5.69 -20.59 9.36
CA ARG A 15 -6.68 -21.47 10.01
C ARG A 15 -6.06 -22.66 10.73
N ARG A 16 -4.81 -23.02 10.40
CA ARG A 16 -4.05 -24.07 11.10
C ARG A 16 -2.71 -23.54 11.64
N TRP A 17 -2.66 -22.26 12.00
CA TRP A 17 -1.42 -21.56 12.38
C TRP A 17 -0.62 -22.27 13.49
N ASP A 18 -1.33 -22.79 14.50
CA ASP A 18 -0.72 -23.52 15.63
C ASP A 18 -0.05 -24.84 15.21
N SER A 19 -0.47 -25.43 14.09
CA SER A 19 0.13 -26.65 13.54
C SER A 19 1.35 -26.40 12.64
N LEU A 20 1.56 -25.15 12.21
CA LEU A 20 2.70 -24.78 11.38
C LEU A 20 3.91 -24.47 12.25
N ASP A 21 5.08 -24.98 11.85
CA ASP A 21 6.35 -24.53 12.38
C ASP A 21 6.71 -23.13 11.86
N ARG A 22 7.82 -22.57 12.36
CA ARG A 22 8.27 -21.22 11.98
C ARG A 22 8.52 -21.08 10.47
N ALA A 23 9.00 -22.14 9.81
CA ALA A 23 9.25 -22.15 8.39
C ALA A 23 7.94 -22.12 7.58
N GLY A 24 6.96 -22.96 7.94
CA GLY A 24 5.64 -22.96 7.33
C GLY A 24 4.88 -21.65 7.53
N ARG A 25 5.01 -21.03 8.71
CA ARG A 25 4.49 -19.68 8.98
C ARG A 25 5.17 -18.63 8.11
N GLY A 26 6.49 -18.71 7.94
CA GLY A 26 7.26 -17.84 7.05
C GLY A 26 6.83 -17.98 5.59
N ALA A 27 6.64 -19.21 5.11
CA ALA A 27 6.22 -19.49 3.73
C ALA A 27 4.85 -18.89 3.38
N ALA A 28 3.95 -18.76 4.35
CA ALA A 28 2.64 -18.09 4.15
C ALA A 28 2.76 -16.60 3.80
N TYR A 29 3.93 -15.99 4.03
CA TYR A 29 4.21 -14.57 3.83
C TYR A 29 5.41 -14.33 2.89
N ASP A 30 6.01 -15.37 2.32
CA ASP A 30 7.15 -15.23 1.39
C ASP A 30 6.67 -15.02 -0.05
N ASN A 31 6.31 -13.78 -0.37
CA ASN A 31 5.86 -13.42 -1.72
C ASN A 31 6.94 -13.65 -2.79
N ASN A 32 8.23 -13.61 -2.46
CA ASN A 32 9.28 -13.86 -3.45
C ASN A 32 9.30 -15.34 -3.85
N ALA A 33 9.16 -16.25 -2.89
CA ALA A 33 9.02 -17.68 -3.17
C ALA A 33 7.68 -18.00 -3.85
N GLY A 34 6.61 -17.26 -3.52
CA GLY A 34 5.27 -17.41 -4.11
C GLY A 34 5.15 -16.96 -5.56
N VAL A 35 6.10 -16.15 -6.06
CA VAL A 35 6.09 -15.62 -7.43
C VAL A 35 7.41 -15.98 -8.12
N PRO A 36 7.42 -17.00 -9.00
CA PRO A 36 8.66 -17.55 -9.57
C PRO A 36 9.60 -16.56 -10.26
N ASP A 37 9.06 -15.49 -10.86
CA ASP A 37 9.81 -14.46 -11.58
C ASP A 37 9.92 -13.13 -10.80
N SER A 38 9.65 -13.13 -9.49
CA SER A 38 9.66 -11.94 -8.63
C SER A 38 10.94 -11.11 -8.77
N ALA A 39 12.11 -11.75 -8.83
CA ALA A 39 13.39 -11.08 -9.00
C ALA A 39 13.48 -10.30 -10.33
N ALA A 40 12.97 -10.87 -11.42
CA ALA A 40 12.94 -10.22 -12.73
C ALA A 40 11.93 -9.06 -12.73
N GLN A 41 10.76 -9.24 -12.12
CA GLN A 41 9.76 -8.17 -11.98
C GLN A 41 10.31 -6.98 -11.16
N VAL A 42 11.01 -7.25 -10.06
CA VAL A 42 11.67 -6.22 -9.22
C VAL A 42 12.77 -5.49 -10.00
N ALA A 43 13.62 -6.23 -10.73
CA ALA A 43 14.67 -5.61 -11.54
C ALA A 43 14.10 -4.71 -12.63
N ALA A 44 13.05 -5.17 -13.34
CA ALA A 44 12.36 -4.39 -14.37
C ALA A 44 11.70 -3.13 -13.80
N ARG A 45 11.02 -3.25 -12.64
CA ARG A 45 10.47 -2.10 -11.92
C ARG A 45 11.55 -1.08 -11.57
N ASN A 46 12.64 -1.52 -10.95
CA ASN A 46 13.70 -0.61 -10.51
C ASN A 46 14.36 0.10 -11.70
N ALA A 47 14.62 -0.60 -12.80
CA ALA A 47 15.15 0.00 -14.03
C ALA A 47 14.19 1.05 -14.61
N ALA A 48 12.89 0.73 -14.68
CA ALA A 48 11.89 1.68 -15.17
C ALA A 48 11.73 2.89 -14.24
N SER A 49 11.80 2.69 -12.92
CA SER A 49 11.72 3.78 -11.94
C SER A 49 12.93 4.70 -12.01
N ALA A 50 14.13 4.15 -12.19
CA ALA A 50 15.33 4.95 -12.43
C ALA A 50 15.18 5.82 -13.69
N ALA A 51 14.72 5.23 -14.80
CA ALA A 51 14.45 5.97 -16.03
C ALA A 51 13.39 7.07 -15.83
N TYR A 52 12.32 6.78 -15.09
CA TYR A 52 11.26 7.75 -14.79
C TYR A 52 11.78 8.92 -13.95
N ARG A 53 12.61 8.66 -12.93
CA ARG A 53 13.28 9.70 -12.13
C ARG A 53 14.20 10.56 -12.97
N THR A 54 15.00 9.97 -13.84
CA THR A 54 15.89 10.73 -14.75
C THR A 54 15.09 11.66 -15.67
N ALA A 55 13.92 11.23 -16.14
CA ALA A 55 13.05 12.06 -16.96
C ALA A 55 12.30 13.16 -16.16
N HIS A 56 12.16 13.02 -14.84
CA HIS A 56 11.40 13.94 -13.99
C HIS A 56 12.17 14.36 -12.72
N PRO A 57 13.26 15.15 -12.84
CA PRO A 57 14.13 15.45 -11.69
C PRO A 57 13.62 16.55 -10.75
N ALA A 58 12.60 17.33 -11.13
CA ALA A 58 12.29 18.61 -10.49
C ALA A 58 11.77 18.54 -9.04
N GLY A 59 11.20 17.41 -8.63
CA GLY A 59 10.57 17.23 -7.31
C GLY A 59 11.16 16.09 -6.50
N LEU A 60 12.40 15.69 -6.77
CA LEU A 60 13.03 14.55 -6.09
C LEU A 60 13.64 14.95 -4.75
N ASP A 61 13.64 14.01 -3.81
CA ASP A 61 14.37 14.06 -2.56
C ASP A 61 14.05 15.28 -1.66
N ILE A 62 12.78 15.72 -1.65
CA ILE A 62 12.29 16.84 -0.84
C ILE A 62 12.05 16.39 0.61
N PRO A 63 12.83 16.85 1.60
CA PRO A 63 12.70 16.38 2.98
C PRO A 63 11.39 16.83 3.61
N TYR A 64 10.75 15.93 4.37
CA TYR A 64 9.58 16.24 5.18
C TYR A 64 9.81 16.06 6.69
N ALA A 65 10.87 15.36 7.07
CA ALA A 65 11.36 15.26 8.44
C ALA A 65 12.89 15.10 8.45
N GLU A 66 13.50 15.02 9.63
CA GLU A 66 14.96 15.02 9.80
C GLU A 66 15.63 13.69 9.44
N ALA A 67 14.91 12.57 9.51
CA ALA A 67 15.50 11.26 9.26
C ALA A 67 15.92 11.12 7.79
N GLU A 68 17.04 10.44 7.53
CA GLU A 68 17.64 10.33 6.18
C GLU A 68 16.65 9.88 5.10
N ARG A 69 15.72 8.99 5.46
CA ARG A 69 14.78 8.38 4.53
C ARG A 69 13.47 9.16 4.38
N THR A 70 13.23 10.15 5.25
CA THR A 70 11.98 10.93 5.33
C THR A 70 11.96 12.09 4.34
N ALA A 71 11.92 11.74 3.07
CA ALA A 71 11.80 12.67 1.95
C ALA A 71 10.79 12.17 0.91
N PHE A 72 10.21 13.09 0.16
CA PHE A 72 9.31 12.85 -0.96
C PHE A 72 10.05 12.83 -2.30
N ASP A 73 9.51 12.03 -3.22
CA ASP A 73 9.53 12.39 -4.64
C ASP A 73 8.15 12.92 -5.03
N LEU A 74 8.11 14.07 -5.69
CA LEU A 74 6.90 14.75 -6.12
C LEU A 74 6.88 14.82 -7.66
N TYR A 75 5.80 14.30 -8.25
CA TYR A 75 5.53 14.31 -9.68
C TYR A 75 4.22 15.08 -9.91
N PRO A 76 4.25 16.43 -9.93
CA PRO A 76 3.05 17.24 -10.03
C PRO A 76 2.42 17.14 -11.43
N ALA A 77 1.08 17.20 -11.48
CA ALA A 77 0.33 17.40 -12.70
C ALA A 77 0.51 18.81 -13.28
N ALA A 78 0.03 19.01 -14.51
CA ALA A 78 0.01 20.33 -15.14
C ALA A 78 -0.92 21.33 -14.43
N ASP A 79 -2.09 20.89 -13.92
CA ASP A 79 -2.94 21.70 -13.05
C ASP A 79 -2.58 21.39 -11.58
N PRO A 80 -2.08 22.34 -10.80
CA PRO A 80 -1.79 22.14 -9.38
C PRO A 80 -3.00 21.70 -8.55
N ARG A 81 -4.22 21.99 -8.99
CA ARG A 81 -5.46 21.59 -8.31
C ARG A 81 -5.95 20.20 -8.71
N ALA A 82 -5.28 19.55 -9.66
CA ALA A 82 -5.59 18.18 -10.00
C ALA A 82 -5.37 17.27 -8.77
N PRO A 83 -6.12 16.16 -8.67
CA PRO A 83 -5.97 15.24 -7.55
C PRO A 83 -4.56 14.67 -7.46
N CYS A 84 -4.16 14.33 -6.22
CA CYS A 84 -2.88 13.73 -5.93
C CYS A 84 -3.06 12.33 -5.36
N LEU A 85 -2.33 11.36 -5.92
CA LEU A 85 -2.17 10.06 -5.27
C LEU A 85 -0.87 10.05 -4.47
N VAL A 86 -0.96 9.89 -3.16
CA VAL A 86 0.20 9.63 -2.30
C VAL A 86 0.46 8.12 -2.30
N PHE A 87 1.60 7.66 -2.78
CA PHE A 87 1.93 6.23 -2.85
C PHE A 87 2.98 5.83 -1.82
N VAL A 88 2.56 5.02 -0.84
CA VAL A 88 3.45 4.44 0.18
C VAL A 88 3.93 3.06 -0.26
N HIS A 89 5.25 2.91 -0.40
CA HIS A 89 5.83 1.67 -0.89
C HIS A 89 5.71 0.50 0.10
N GLY A 90 5.91 -0.72 -0.41
CA GLY A 90 5.94 -1.95 0.37
C GLY A 90 7.35 -2.39 0.73
N GLY A 91 7.49 -3.62 1.24
CA GLY A 91 8.79 -4.20 1.62
C GLY A 91 8.86 -4.69 3.06
N TYR A 92 7.74 -5.13 3.64
CA TYR A 92 7.68 -5.58 5.04
C TYR A 92 8.30 -4.61 6.06
N TRP A 93 8.20 -3.30 5.79
CA TRP A 93 8.78 -2.23 6.62
C TRP A 93 10.30 -2.34 6.81
N GLN A 94 10.99 -3.16 6.00
CA GLN A 94 12.39 -3.57 6.19
C GLN A 94 13.27 -3.35 4.95
N ARG A 95 12.68 -2.98 3.81
CA ARG A 95 13.42 -2.81 2.54
C ARG A 95 12.70 -1.88 1.56
N ASN A 96 13.37 -1.69 0.42
CA ASN A 96 13.05 -0.79 -0.68
C ASN A 96 13.17 0.69 -0.31
N ALA A 97 13.05 1.56 -1.31
CA ALA A 97 12.94 3.00 -1.17
C ALA A 97 11.86 3.54 -2.11
N ARG A 98 11.35 4.76 -1.85
CA ARG A 98 10.40 5.45 -2.75
C ARG A 98 10.89 5.48 -4.21
N ALA A 99 12.20 5.64 -4.40
CA ALA A 99 12.86 5.73 -5.70
C ALA A 99 12.66 4.48 -6.56
N ASP A 100 12.47 3.30 -5.93
CA ASP A 100 12.28 2.03 -6.63
C ASP A 100 10.91 1.93 -7.31
N PHE A 101 9.98 2.84 -7.01
CA PHE A 101 8.57 2.80 -7.45
C PHE A 101 8.16 3.97 -8.34
N ALA A 102 9.07 4.90 -8.64
CA ALA A 102 8.78 6.11 -9.42
C ALA A 102 8.04 5.85 -10.74
N CYS A 103 8.30 4.72 -11.42
CA CYS A 103 7.61 4.41 -12.67
C CYS A 103 6.08 4.26 -12.52
N PHE A 104 5.58 3.98 -11.32
CA PHE A 104 4.15 3.89 -11.05
C PHE A 104 3.46 5.26 -10.91
N ALA A 105 4.21 6.37 -11.03
CA ALA A 105 3.59 7.67 -11.25
C ALA A 105 3.04 7.83 -12.68
N GLN A 106 3.57 7.06 -13.65
CA GLN A 106 3.34 7.25 -15.07
C GLN A 106 1.85 7.30 -15.46
N GLY A 107 1.07 6.26 -15.16
CA GLY A 107 -0.32 6.19 -15.59
C GLY A 107 -1.19 7.28 -14.98
N LEU A 108 -0.90 7.67 -13.73
CA LEU A 108 -1.60 8.78 -13.06
C LEU A 108 -1.21 10.13 -13.63
N ASN A 109 0.08 10.39 -13.86
CA ASN A 109 0.52 11.63 -14.50
C ASN A 109 -0.05 11.76 -15.93
N GLU A 110 -0.09 10.68 -16.70
CA GLU A 110 -0.75 10.64 -18.02
C GLU A 110 -2.27 10.87 -17.92
N ALA A 111 -2.91 10.44 -16.83
CA ALA A 111 -4.30 10.73 -16.51
C ALA A 111 -4.52 12.13 -15.89
N GLY A 112 -3.48 12.97 -15.81
CA GLY A 112 -3.55 14.34 -15.32
C GLY A 112 -3.53 14.49 -13.80
N TRP A 113 -3.09 13.46 -13.06
CA TRP A 113 -2.97 13.48 -11.60
C TRP A 113 -1.55 13.78 -11.14
N SER A 114 -1.44 14.40 -9.97
CA SER A 114 -0.18 14.48 -9.25
C SER A 114 0.11 13.16 -8.54
N VAL A 115 1.39 12.85 -8.34
CA VAL A 115 1.81 11.69 -7.52
C VAL A 115 2.88 12.13 -6.54
N ALA A 116 2.72 11.76 -5.27
CA ALA A 116 3.69 12.02 -4.21
C ALA A 116 4.11 10.71 -3.56
N MET A 117 5.41 10.45 -3.46
CA MET A 117 5.94 9.20 -2.91
C MET A 117 6.82 9.48 -1.69
N PRO A 118 6.30 9.33 -0.45
CA PRO A 118 7.13 9.47 0.75
C PRO A 118 8.03 8.24 0.93
N GLY A 119 9.29 8.48 1.26
CA GLY A 119 10.16 7.48 1.88
C GLY A 119 9.97 7.50 3.40
N TYR A 120 10.28 6.40 4.07
CA TYR A 120 10.18 6.26 5.52
C TYR A 120 11.34 5.39 6.05
N SER A 121 11.64 5.49 7.33
CA SER A 121 12.64 4.71 8.04
C SER A 121 12.30 3.21 8.01
N LEU A 122 13.28 2.33 8.22
CA LEU A 122 13.07 0.87 8.13
C LEU A 122 13.40 0.19 9.45
N ALA A 123 12.80 -0.96 9.68
CA ALA A 123 13.21 -1.86 10.75
C ALA A 123 14.49 -2.62 10.35
N PRO A 124 15.42 -2.85 11.30
CA PRO A 124 15.30 -2.62 12.74
C PRO A 124 15.70 -1.21 13.22
N GLU A 125 16.13 -0.31 12.33
CA GLU A 125 16.60 1.03 12.70
C GLU A 125 15.47 1.92 13.29
N ALA A 126 14.22 1.65 12.91
CA ALA A 126 13.02 2.26 13.45
C ALA A 126 11.98 1.19 13.87
N THR A 127 11.22 1.48 14.94
CA THR A 127 10.06 0.67 15.33
C THR A 127 8.92 0.83 14.33
N LEU A 128 7.97 -0.12 14.30
CA LEU A 128 6.81 0.02 13.42
C LEU A 128 5.97 1.25 13.81
N ALA A 129 5.86 1.55 15.11
CA ALA A 129 5.21 2.78 15.58
C ALA A 129 5.87 4.05 15.02
N THR A 130 7.21 4.12 14.98
CA THR A 130 7.95 5.23 14.37
C THR A 130 7.63 5.35 12.88
N ILE A 131 7.66 4.24 12.14
CA ILE A 131 7.36 4.20 10.70
C ILE A 131 5.94 4.70 10.42
N VAL A 132 4.97 4.28 11.23
CA VAL A 132 3.58 4.77 11.13
C VAL A 132 3.52 6.28 11.36
N ALA A 133 4.18 6.79 12.41
CA ALA A 133 4.19 8.23 12.71
C ALA A 133 4.83 9.06 11.58
N GLU A 134 5.87 8.56 10.92
CA GLU A 134 6.51 9.23 9.79
C GLU A 134 5.59 9.38 8.58
N ILE A 135 4.69 8.43 8.32
CA ILE A 135 3.68 8.58 7.25
C ILE A 135 2.66 9.66 7.60
N GLY A 136 2.25 9.76 8.87
CA GLY A 136 1.42 10.87 9.34
C GLY A 136 2.10 12.22 9.12
N ALA A 137 3.36 12.35 9.54
CA ALA A 137 4.16 13.55 9.34
C ALA A 137 4.33 13.90 7.85
N ALA A 138 4.47 12.91 6.97
CA ALA A 138 4.52 13.12 5.53
C ALA A 138 3.22 13.74 4.99
N LEU A 139 2.06 13.27 5.46
CA LEU A 139 0.75 13.80 5.06
C LEU A 139 0.52 15.21 5.60
N ASP A 140 0.93 15.49 6.84
CA ASP A 140 0.90 16.84 7.42
C ASP A 140 1.77 17.81 6.62
N TRP A 141 2.99 17.38 6.27
CA TRP A 141 3.90 18.17 5.44
C TRP A 141 3.29 18.45 4.06
N LEU A 142 2.71 17.44 3.41
CA LEU A 142 2.12 17.60 2.09
C LEU A 142 0.91 18.56 2.14
N ALA A 143 0.10 18.50 3.19
CA ALA A 143 -1.01 19.43 3.40
C ALA A 143 -0.53 20.88 3.58
N ALA A 144 0.59 21.08 4.28
CA ALA A 144 1.14 22.40 4.55
C ALA A 144 1.95 22.99 3.37
N GLN A 145 2.76 22.15 2.71
CA GLN A 145 3.78 22.59 1.75
C GLN A 145 3.48 22.18 0.30
N GLY A 146 2.56 21.23 0.07
CA GLY A 146 2.29 20.67 -1.25
C GLY A 146 1.98 21.73 -2.31
N SER A 147 1.26 22.80 -1.94
CA SER A 147 0.90 23.87 -2.88
C SER A 147 2.11 24.60 -3.46
N ALA A 148 3.19 24.77 -2.67
CA ALA A 148 4.46 25.34 -3.13
C ALA A 148 5.19 24.42 -4.14
N HIS A 149 4.82 23.14 -4.16
CA HIS A 149 5.34 22.12 -5.07
C HIS A 149 4.35 21.73 -6.18
N GLY A 150 3.32 22.54 -6.42
CA GLY A 150 2.33 22.27 -7.48
C GLY A 150 1.33 21.15 -7.13
N ILE A 151 1.12 20.87 -5.85
CA ILE A 151 0.16 19.86 -5.36
C ILE A 151 -0.81 20.51 -4.38
N ALA A 152 -1.97 20.91 -4.88
CA ALA A 152 -3.03 21.59 -4.12
C ALA A 152 -4.41 20.94 -4.28
N GLY A 153 -4.51 19.82 -5.00
CA GLY A 153 -5.75 19.06 -5.16
C GLY A 153 -6.04 18.09 -4.01
N PRO A 154 -7.18 17.38 -4.06
CA PRO A 154 -7.56 16.38 -3.08
C PRO A 154 -6.57 15.20 -3.08
N VAL A 155 -6.29 14.63 -1.90
CA VAL A 155 -5.31 13.55 -1.73
C VAL A 155 -6.00 12.19 -1.54
N VAL A 156 -5.76 11.28 -2.48
CA VAL A 156 -6.01 9.84 -2.30
C VAL A 156 -4.73 9.20 -1.78
N LEU A 157 -4.80 8.50 -0.65
CA LEU A 157 -3.67 7.78 -0.10
C LEU A 157 -3.68 6.34 -0.61
N SER A 158 -2.59 5.89 -1.20
CA SER A 158 -2.41 4.54 -1.68
C SER A 158 -1.21 3.91 -1.01
N GLY A 159 -1.26 2.60 -0.85
CA GLY A 159 -0.09 1.86 -0.44
C GLY A 159 -0.09 0.43 -0.95
N TRP A 160 1.09 -0.15 -1.07
CA TRP A 160 1.27 -1.53 -1.51
C TRP A 160 1.90 -2.40 -0.43
N SER A 161 1.36 -3.59 -0.20
CA SER A 161 1.90 -4.56 0.76
C SER A 161 1.97 -3.94 2.17
N ALA A 162 3.15 -3.89 2.79
CA ALA A 162 3.37 -3.14 4.03
C ALA A 162 2.87 -1.67 3.95
N GLY A 163 3.02 -1.00 2.81
CA GLY A 163 2.52 0.36 2.59
C GLY A 163 0.99 0.45 2.60
N ALA A 164 0.28 -0.61 2.21
CA ALA A 164 -1.19 -0.65 2.26
C ALA A 164 -1.69 -0.66 3.71
N GLN A 165 -0.95 -1.31 4.61
CA GLN A 165 -1.22 -1.27 6.05
C GLN A 165 -1.00 0.15 6.59
N LEU A 166 0.10 0.80 6.22
CA LEU A 166 0.39 2.19 6.60
C LEU A 166 -0.70 3.15 6.07
N ALA A 167 -1.12 2.99 4.81
CA ALA A 167 -2.20 3.75 4.21
C ALA A 167 -3.53 3.55 4.93
N ALA A 168 -3.87 2.30 5.27
CA ALA A 168 -5.11 1.97 5.97
C ALA A 168 -5.19 2.61 7.36
N LEU A 169 -4.08 2.65 8.11
CA LEU A 169 -4.00 3.32 9.41
C LEU A 169 -4.26 4.84 9.30
N HIS A 170 -3.90 5.45 8.17
CA HIS A 170 -4.04 6.89 7.95
C HIS A 170 -5.31 7.29 7.18
N LEU A 171 -6.27 6.37 6.98
CA LEU A 171 -7.55 6.72 6.35
C LEU A 171 -8.23 7.90 7.05
N GLY A 172 -8.16 7.95 8.38
CA GLY A 172 -8.75 9.03 9.19
C GLY A 172 -8.07 10.39 9.07
N HIS A 173 -6.88 10.47 8.46
CA HIS A 173 -6.10 11.70 8.38
C HIS A 173 -6.87 12.83 7.65
N PRO A 174 -6.88 14.08 8.15
CA PRO A 174 -7.67 15.17 7.55
C PRO A 174 -7.36 15.45 6.08
N ALA A 175 -6.09 15.32 5.67
CA ALA A 175 -5.68 15.53 4.29
C ALA A 175 -6.20 14.44 3.31
N VAL A 176 -6.57 13.26 3.81
CA VAL A 176 -6.89 12.09 2.97
C VAL A 176 -8.39 12.01 2.72
N VAL A 177 -8.79 11.98 1.45
CA VAL A 177 -10.21 11.85 1.07
C VAL A 177 -10.65 10.39 0.88
N GLY A 178 -9.71 9.49 0.59
CA GLY A 178 -9.95 8.06 0.47
C GLY A 178 -8.65 7.26 0.37
N VAL A 179 -8.73 5.93 0.54
CA VAL A 179 -7.58 5.04 0.48
C VAL A 179 -7.70 3.97 -0.61
N LEU A 180 -6.63 3.77 -1.38
CA LEU A 180 -6.44 2.59 -2.23
C LEU A 180 -5.41 1.65 -1.58
N ALA A 181 -5.88 0.62 -0.90
CA ALA A 181 -5.03 -0.32 -0.16
C ALA A 181 -4.77 -1.58 -1.00
N ILE A 182 -3.52 -1.79 -1.45
CA ILE A 182 -3.17 -2.80 -2.45
C ILE A 182 -2.36 -3.93 -1.79
N SER A 183 -2.87 -5.15 -1.83
CA SER A 183 -2.13 -6.37 -1.43
C SER A 183 -1.60 -6.32 0.01
N GLY A 184 -2.33 -5.70 0.93
CA GLY A 184 -1.85 -5.37 2.28
C GLY A 184 -1.86 -6.52 3.29
N VAL A 185 -1.11 -6.30 4.38
CA VAL A 185 -1.15 -7.13 5.59
C VAL A 185 -1.86 -6.35 6.70
N TYR A 186 -3.04 -6.80 7.13
CA TYR A 186 -3.91 -5.99 8.00
C TYR A 186 -4.04 -6.52 9.43
N ASN A 187 -3.44 -7.69 9.71
CA ASN A 187 -3.26 -8.23 11.06
C ASN A 187 -1.80 -8.61 11.27
N LEU A 188 -1.14 -7.96 12.23
CA LEU A 188 0.28 -8.15 12.50
C LEU A 188 0.58 -9.34 13.41
N ALA A 189 -0.42 -9.90 14.10
CA ALA A 189 -0.19 -11.01 15.02
C ALA A 189 0.49 -12.22 14.37
N PRO A 190 0.07 -12.70 13.17
CA PRO A 190 0.79 -13.77 12.49
C PRO A 190 2.22 -13.38 12.10
N ILE A 191 2.47 -12.12 11.74
CA ILE A 191 3.81 -11.65 11.33
C ILE A 191 4.83 -11.86 12.46
N ARG A 192 4.41 -11.68 13.72
CA ARG A 192 5.25 -11.90 14.90
C ARG A 192 5.84 -13.32 14.98
N ASP A 193 5.12 -14.30 14.45
CA ASP A 193 5.52 -15.70 14.51
C ASP A 193 6.38 -16.15 13.32
N THR A 194 6.78 -15.22 12.44
CA THR A 194 7.60 -15.49 11.25
C THR A 194 9.04 -15.02 11.43
N TYR A 195 9.89 -15.25 10.42
CA TYR A 195 11.23 -14.67 10.37
C TYR A 195 11.21 -13.13 10.29
N LEU A 196 10.13 -12.52 9.81
CA LEU A 196 10.02 -11.06 9.67
C LEU A 196 10.12 -10.33 11.02
N ASN A 197 9.74 -11.01 12.11
CA ASN A 197 9.78 -10.43 13.44
C ASN A 197 11.19 -10.26 14.01
N GLU A 198 12.21 -10.85 13.39
CA GLU A 198 13.61 -10.66 13.82
C GLU A 198 14.05 -9.20 13.70
N LYS A 199 13.56 -8.48 12.68
CA LYS A 199 13.81 -7.04 12.52
C LYS A 199 12.70 -6.20 13.14
N LEU A 200 11.44 -6.62 13.04
CA LEU A 200 10.31 -5.81 13.50
C LEU A 200 10.18 -5.76 15.02
N SER A 201 10.54 -6.85 15.72
CA SER A 201 10.44 -6.94 17.18
C SER A 201 9.08 -6.49 17.73
N LEU A 202 7.99 -6.92 17.09
CA LEU A 202 6.63 -6.40 17.35
C LEU A 202 6.20 -6.62 18.80
N THR A 203 5.82 -5.53 19.46
CA THR A 203 5.20 -5.56 20.79
C THR A 203 3.72 -5.92 20.72
N ASP A 204 3.14 -6.37 21.84
CA ASP A 204 1.68 -6.56 21.93
C ASP A 204 0.92 -5.26 21.67
N ALA A 205 1.46 -4.13 22.13
CA ALA A 205 0.89 -2.81 21.90
C ALA A 205 0.85 -2.48 20.40
N GLU A 206 1.95 -2.64 19.67
CA GLU A 206 1.99 -2.40 18.23
C GLU A 206 1.05 -3.34 17.46
N ILE A 207 0.96 -4.61 17.85
CA ILE A 207 0.01 -5.52 17.21
C ILE A 207 -1.43 -5.04 17.42
N ALA A 208 -1.77 -4.61 18.64
CA ALA A 208 -3.11 -4.15 18.98
C ALA A 208 -3.48 -2.84 18.27
N THR A 209 -2.55 -1.89 18.18
CA THR A 209 -2.83 -0.53 17.68
C THR A 209 -2.49 -0.32 16.21
N LEU A 210 -1.64 -1.16 15.61
CA LEU A 210 -1.16 -1.01 14.24
C LEU A 210 -1.70 -2.10 13.29
N SER A 211 -2.63 -2.94 13.74
CA SER A 211 -3.35 -3.89 12.87
C SER A 211 -4.71 -3.31 12.45
N PRO A 212 -4.92 -2.85 11.20
CA PRO A 212 -6.21 -2.33 10.76
C PRO A 212 -7.41 -3.24 11.03
N LEU A 213 -7.23 -4.58 11.02
CA LEU A 213 -8.27 -5.55 11.36
C LEU A 213 -8.71 -5.55 12.84
N ARG A 214 -8.00 -4.83 13.72
CA ARG A 214 -8.28 -4.73 15.16
C ARG A 214 -8.82 -3.37 15.57
N LEU A 215 -8.90 -2.43 14.63
CA LEU A 215 -9.25 -1.04 14.91
C LEU A 215 -10.70 -0.72 14.56
N PRO A 216 -11.27 0.34 15.15
CA PRO A 216 -12.56 0.88 14.72
C PRO A 216 -12.55 1.26 13.23
N VAL A 217 -13.67 1.00 12.54
CA VAL A 217 -13.82 1.35 11.14
C VAL A 217 -13.98 2.86 10.96
N VAL A 218 -13.15 3.45 10.10
CA VAL A 218 -13.29 4.84 9.67
C VAL A 218 -14.24 4.92 8.46
N ALA A 219 -15.24 5.80 8.56
CA ALA A 219 -16.28 6.02 7.55
C ALA A 219 -15.84 6.95 6.39
N LYS A 220 -14.67 6.68 5.81
CA LYS A 220 -14.18 7.28 4.56
C LYS A 220 -13.97 6.19 3.50
N PRO A 221 -14.03 6.49 2.20
CA PRO A 221 -13.85 5.51 1.13
C PRO A 221 -12.51 4.77 1.22
N MET A 222 -12.53 3.44 1.15
CA MET A 222 -11.33 2.62 1.01
C MET A 222 -11.57 1.47 0.05
N THR A 223 -10.93 1.52 -1.11
CA THR A 223 -10.88 0.39 -2.04
C THR A 223 -9.73 -0.52 -1.63
N VAL A 224 -10.04 -1.81 -1.40
CA VAL A 224 -9.06 -2.83 -1.05
C VAL A 224 -8.81 -3.70 -2.27
N ALA A 225 -7.63 -3.58 -2.87
CA ALA A 225 -7.24 -4.31 -4.07
C ALA A 225 -6.29 -5.46 -3.74
N TYR A 226 -6.37 -6.56 -4.51
CA TYR A 226 -5.43 -7.69 -4.41
C TYR A 226 -5.36 -8.45 -5.74
N GLY A 227 -4.22 -9.08 -6.03
CA GLY A 227 -4.03 -9.91 -7.20
C GLY A 227 -4.64 -11.29 -7.00
N SER A 228 -5.34 -11.82 -8.00
CA SER A 228 -6.02 -13.12 -7.87
C SER A 228 -5.07 -14.32 -7.77
N ARG A 229 -3.77 -14.15 -8.04
CA ARG A 229 -2.72 -15.17 -7.89
C ARG A 229 -1.76 -14.88 -6.74
N GLU A 230 -2.14 -14.01 -5.80
CA GLU A 230 -1.36 -13.78 -4.60
C GLU A 230 -1.34 -14.98 -3.65
N LEU A 231 -0.39 -14.97 -2.71
CA LEU A 231 -0.41 -15.90 -1.59
C LEU A 231 -1.77 -15.84 -0.86
N PRO A 232 -2.34 -16.98 -0.43
CA PRO A 232 -3.66 -16.99 0.19
C PRO A 232 -3.79 -16.07 1.39
N ALA A 233 -2.76 -15.91 2.22
CA ALA A 233 -2.78 -15.03 3.39
C ALA A 233 -3.11 -13.57 3.01
N LEU A 234 -2.60 -13.09 1.86
CA LEU A 234 -2.79 -11.72 1.38
C LEU A 234 -4.20 -11.54 0.79
N VAL A 235 -4.67 -12.53 0.03
CA VAL A 235 -6.05 -12.55 -0.49
C VAL A 235 -7.06 -12.53 0.67
N HIS A 236 -6.84 -13.35 1.69
CA HIS A 236 -7.71 -13.40 2.87
C HIS A 236 -7.62 -12.13 3.70
N ASP A 237 -6.44 -11.49 3.84
CA ASP A 237 -6.34 -10.18 4.50
C ASP A 237 -7.16 -9.11 3.80
N ALA A 238 -7.06 -9.01 2.47
CA ALA A 238 -7.86 -8.06 1.68
C ALA A 238 -9.37 -8.29 1.87
N ARG A 239 -9.81 -9.54 1.73
CA ARG A 239 -11.22 -9.92 1.91
C ARG A 239 -11.72 -9.67 3.34
N ASN A 240 -10.92 -10.00 4.36
CA ASN A 240 -11.29 -9.80 5.76
C ASN A 240 -11.41 -8.31 6.11
N LEU A 241 -10.47 -7.47 5.64
CA LEU A 241 -10.54 -6.03 5.91
C LEU A 241 -11.77 -5.41 5.24
N HIS A 242 -12.03 -5.77 3.99
CA HIS A 242 -13.23 -5.32 3.29
C HIS A 242 -14.52 -5.81 3.98
N ALA A 243 -14.57 -7.07 4.42
CA ALA A 243 -15.73 -7.61 5.11
C ALA A 243 -16.00 -6.88 6.45
N LEU A 244 -14.96 -6.62 7.24
CA LEU A 244 -15.05 -5.81 8.47
C LEU A 244 -15.64 -4.42 8.18
N ARG A 245 -15.14 -3.76 7.13
CA ARG A 245 -15.61 -2.43 6.74
C ARG A 245 -17.04 -2.43 6.18
N SER A 246 -17.38 -3.44 5.37
CA SER A 246 -18.71 -3.62 4.79
C SER A 246 -19.77 -3.86 5.86
N ALA A 247 -19.44 -4.66 6.88
CA ALA A 247 -20.32 -4.89 8.03
C ALA A 247 -20.63 -3.60 8.82
N ALA A 248 -19.74 -2.61 8.74
CA ALA A 248 -19.91 -1.28 9.32
C ALA A 248 -20.47 -0.25 8.31
N HIS A 249 -20.90 -0.68 7.12
CA HIS A 249 -21.40 0.17 6.03
C HIS A 249 -20.42 1.27 5.56
N ALA A 250 -19.12 1.07 5.76
CA ALA A 250 -18.12 2.03 5.29
C ALA A 250 -17.89 1.89 3.78
N PRO A 251 -17.74 3.01 3.04
CA PRO A 251 -17.63 2.98 1.58
C PRO A 251 -16.28 2.42 1.08
N GLY A 252 -16.30 1.97 -0.18
CA GLY A 252 -15.15 1.47 -0.93
C GLY A 252 -15.31 0.01 -1.38
N ALA A 253 -14.65 -0.36 -2.48
CA ALA A 253 -14.84 -1.66 -3.12
C ALA A 253 -13.79 -2.70 -2.68
N LEU A 254 -14.12 -3.98 -2.82
CA LEU A 254 -13.14 -5.05 -2.93
C LEU A 254 -12.78 -5.24 -4.41
N LEU A 255 -11.51 -5.09 -4.76
CA LEU A 255 -11.05 -5.14 -6.14
C LEU A 255 -10.06 -6.30 -6.36
N PRO A 256 -10.53 -7.49 -6.77
CA PRO A 256 -9.63 -8.51 -7.31
C PRO A 256 -9.09 -8.07 -8.67
N VAL A 257 -7.77 -8.05 -8.84
CA VAL A 257 -7.09 -7.81 -10.12
C VAL A 257 -6.81 -9.17 -10.78
N PRO A 258 -7.54 -9.53 -11.86
CA PRO A 258 -7.47 -10.86 -12.44
C PRO A 258 -6.08 -11.19 -12.99
N GLY A 259 -5.56 -12.36 -12.63
CA GLY A 259 -4.27 -12.85 -13.12
C GLY A 259 -3.05 -12.14 -12.54
N ALA A 260 -3.22 -11.09 -11.74
CA ALA A 260 -2.09 -10.43 -11.09
C ALA A 260 -1.58 -11.24 -9.89
N ASP A 261 -0.26 -11.20 -9.70
CA ASP A 261 0.41 -11.64 -8.49
C ASP A 261 0.76 -10.43 -7.61
N HIS A 262 1.49 -10.66 -6.50
CA HIS A 262 1.80 -9.63 -5.51
C HIS A 262 2.63 -8.47 -6.09
N PHE A 263 3.41 -8.69 -7.14
CA PHE A 263 4.26 -7.70 -7.79
C PHE A 263 3.61 -7.14 -9.05
N SER A 264 3.08 -8.01 -9.92
CA SER A 264 2.53 -7.59 -11.22
C SER A 264 1.26 -6.75 -11.10
N ILE A 265 0.54 -6.81 -9.97
CA ILE A 265 -0.61 -5.92 -9.70
C ILE A 265 -0.27 -4.43 -9.85
N LEU A 266 0.96 -4.02 -9.51
CA LEU A 266 1.37 -2.61 -9.61
C LEU A 266 1.52 -2.13 -11.05
N THR A 267 1.60 -3.04 -12.03
CA THR A 267 1.66 -2.67 -13.46
C THR A 267 0.39 -1.95 -13.91
N GLU A 268 -0.72 -2.11 -13.18
CA GLU A 268 -1.95 -1.34 -13.39
C GLU A 268 -1.78 0.17 -13.15
N PHE A 269 -0.70 0.62 -12.49
CA PHE A 269 -0.35 2.05 -12.41
C PHE A 269 0.49 2.55 -13.58
N ARG A 270 0.98 1.67 -14.46
CA ARG A 270 1.79 2.06 -15.63
C ARG A 270 0.96 2.54 -16.80
N ARG A 271 -0.37 2.45 -16.72
CA ARG A 271 -1.31 2.80 -17.77
C ARG A 271 -2.41 3.71 -17.23
N PRO A 272 -2.81 4.77 -17.96
CA PRO A 272 -3.87 5.67 -17.52
C PRO A 272 -5.24 4.98 -17.44
N ASP A 273 -5.42 3.86 -18.15
CA ASP A 273 -6.60 3.02 -18.13
C ASP A 273 -6.40 1.72 -17.32
N GLY A 274 -5.43 1.67 -16.41
CA GLY A 274 -5.27 0.53 -15.52
C GLY A 274 -6.35 0.49 -14.43
N LEU A 275 -6.64 -0.70 -13.91
CA LEU A 275 -7.65 -0.93 -12.88
C LEU A 275 -7.34 -0.15 -11.59
N LEU A 276 -6.08 -0.05 -11.19
CA LEU A 276 -5.69 0.72 -10.01
C LEU A 276 -5.81 2.23 -10.23
N VAL A 277 -5.55 2.73 -11.43
CA VAL A 277 -5.77 4.15 -11.77
C VAL A 277 -7.26 4.49 -11.71
N ARG A 278 -8.12 3.67 -12.33
CA ARG A 278 -9.58 3.83 -12.23
C ARG A 278 -10.07 3.76 -10.80
N ALA A 279 -9.58 2.79 -10.02
CA ALA A 279 -9.95 2.66 -8.62
C ALA A 279 -9.57 3.89 -7.78
N ALA A 280 -8.42 4.52 -8.06
CA ALA A 280 -8.05 5.78 -7.43
C ALA A 280 -8.99 6.92 -7.82
N GLN A 281 -9.40 6.99 -9.10
CA GLN A 281 -10.36 7.98 -9.59
C GLN A 281 -11.75 7.83 -8.95
N ASP A 282 -12.24 6.59 -8.83
CA ASP A 282 -13.54 6.27 -8.22
C ASP A 282 -13.63 6.73 -6.76
N LEU A 283 -12.49 6.78 -6.04
CA LEU A 283 -12.44 7.25 -4.65
C LEU A 283 -12.72 8.76 -4.51
N LEU A 284 -12.57 9.55 -5.58
CA LEU A 284 -12.93 10.98 -5.57
C LEU A 284 -14.39 11.24 -5.94
N GLY A 285 -15.03 10.27 -6.59
CA GLY A 285 -16.26 10.47 -7.33
C GLY A 285 -17.36 9.49 -6.96
N GLY A 286 -17.47 9.12 -5.67
CA GLY A 286 -18.59 8.34 -5.13
C GLY A 286 -19.94 9.08 -5.17
N ALA A 287 -20.36 9.51 -6.36
CA ALA A 287 -21.69 9.97 -6.73
C ALA A 287 -21.80 9.84 -8.26
N ALA A 288 -22.06 8.62 -8.73
CA ALA A 288 -22.79 8.40 -9.96
C ALA A 288 -24.17 7.85 -9.58
#